data_AF-A0A9K3KRG4-F1
#
_entry.id   AF-A0A9K3KRG4-F1
#
_cell.length_a   1.000
_cell.length_b   1.000
_cell.length_c   1.000
_cell.angle_alpha   90.00
_cell.angle_beta   90.00
_cell.angle_gamma   90.00
#
_symmetry.space_group_name_H-M   'P 1'
#
loop_
_entity.id
_entity.type
_entity.pdbx_description
1 polymer ?
#
loop_
_entity_poly.entity_id
_entity_poly.type
_entity_poly.pdbx_seq_one_letter_code
_entity_poly.pdbx_strand_id
1 'polypeptide(L)'
;MAPLSNTEHTACYYDDEDDLCVGLSSPSSSSSLQRKSSLSSSKRIDDSTVSVSFAPEVAVYAVLHINDYSLTERRDTWYGAEEMRQVRQEWKEIVQMMEDCNMSELDNDSEDENEDYLCVRGLEGKTSAGKRRRRQARSISMEVVLDEQVYQEIDDDSGLTDPIMIAMAYHECTFPLQVDAFRQAQKDARAVGQATVEEVKPNKFDFRAVRSKYLSESEMCRRVSSDDATVATTLMADNLDVHTSSNVLFHLPSTNHAIRKRFSSCFIMPLTPKRYARRRPRSSTMSYQADV
;
A
#
# COMPACT_ATOMS: atom_id res chain seq x y z
N MET A 1 48.97 -10.69 -38.46
CA MET A 1 49.04 -10.52 -37.00
C MET A 1 48.11 -9.39 -36.63
N ALA A 2 46.96 -9.69 -36.03
CA ALA A 2 46.00 -8.71 -35.53
C ALA A 2 45.74 -9.04 -34.04
N PRO A 3 45.63 -8.04 -33.15
CA PRO A 3 45.44 -8.29 -31.73
C PRO A 3 43.97 -8.65 -31.47
N LEU A 4 43.77 -9.79 -30.81
CA LEU A 4 42.48 -10.20 -30.25
C LEU A 4 42.18 -9.31 -29.04
N SER A 5 41.32 -8.31 -29.22
CA SER A 5 40.74 -7.58 -28.10
C SER A 5 39.68 -8.45 -27.44
N ASN A 6 40.05 -9.11 -26.34
CA ASN A 6 39.11 -9.74 -25.43
C ASN A 6 38.26 -8.64 -24.78
N THR A 7 37.10 -8.39 -25.37
CA THR A 7 36.03 -7.64 -24.72
C THR A 7 35.40 -8.60 -23.72
N GLU A 8 35.92 -8.60 -22.49
CA GLU A 8 35.26 -9.24 -21.36
C GLU A 8 33.96 -8.50 -21.12
N HIS A 9 32.90 -8.98 -21.77
CA HIS A 9 31.53 -8.67 -21.42
C HIS A 9 31.30 -9.26 -20.03
N THR A 10 31.61 -8.48 -19.00
CA THR A 10 31.14 -8.69 -17.64
C THR A 10 29.63 -8.49 -17.69
N ALA A 11 28.91 -9.55 -18.06
CA ALA A 11 27.49 -9.66 -17.89
C ALA A 11 27.22 -9.75 -16.38
N CYS A 12 27.25 -8.61 -15.70
CA CYS A 12 26.52 -8.43 -14.46
C CYS A 12 25.03 -8.43 -14.82
N TYR A 13 24.53 -9.65 -15.07
CA TYR A 13 23.12 -9.98 -15.13
C TYR A 13 22.55 -9.66 -13.75
N TYR A 14 22.12 -8.41 -13.56
CA TYR A 14 21.22 -8.08 -12.47
C TYR A 14 19.90 -8.72 -12.84
N ASP A 15 19.62 -9.90 -12.28
CA ASP A 15 18.27 -10.46 -12.14
C ASP A 15 17.47 -9.55 -11.16
N ASP A 16 17.38 -8.26 -11.48
CA ASP A 16 16.38 -7.34 -10.95
C ASP A 16 15.09 -7.55 -11.77
N GLU A 17 14.59 -8.80 -11.80
CA GLU A 17 13.20 -9.12 -12.14
C GLU A 17 12.24 -8.66 -11.00
N ASP A 18 12.62 -7.61 -10.29
CA ASP A 18 11.85 -6.97 -9.24
C ASP A 18 11.02 -5.84 -9.87
N ASP A 19 9.72 -6.13 -10.05
CA ASP A 19 8.65 -5.15 -10.26
C ASP A 19 8.84 -4.28 -11.53
N LEU A 20 8.89 -4.89 -12.73
CA LEU A 20 8.28 -4.25 -13.89
C LEU A 20 6.81 -4.04 -13.57
N CYS A 21 6.51 -2.89 -12.95
CA CYS A 21 5.20 -2.29 -12.90
C CYS A 21 4.78 -2.14 -14.37
N VAL A 22 4.11 -3.16 -14.90
CA VAL A 22 3.52 -3.15 -16.22
C VAL A 22 2.58 -1.96 -16.20
N GLY A 23 3.04 -0.86 -16.77
CA GLY A 23 2.28 0.37 -16.89
C GLY A 23 1.08 0.07 -17.77
N LEU A 24 -0.03 -0.33 -17.13
CA LEU A 24 -1.32 -0.41 -17.75
C LEU A 24 -1.63 0.99 -18.27
N SER A 25 -1.43 1.15 -19.57
CA SER A 25 -1.64 2.36 -20.33
C SER A 25 -3.11 2.69 -20.18
N SER A 26 -3.43 3.59 -19.25
CA SER A 26 -4.81 3.99 -19.00
C SER A 26 -5.35 4.70 -20.25
N PRO A 27 -6.45 4.22 -20.85
CA PRO A 27 -7.07 4.90 -21.98
C PRO A 27 -7.64 6.24 -21.49
N SER A 28 -7.05 7.33 -21.96
CA SER A 28 -7.48 8.71 -21.72
C SER A 28 -8.82 8.97 -22.39
N SER A 29 -9.90 8.58 -21.72
CA SER A 29 -11.27 8.89 -22.12
C SER A 29 -11.67 10.24 -21.52
N SER A 30 -11.57 11.30 -22.31
CA SER A 30 -12.01 12.65 -22.00
C SER A 30 -13.54 12.76 -21.98
N SER A 31 -14.18 12.38 -20.88
CA SER A 31 -15.61 12.60 -20.68
C SER A 31 -15.88 14.00 -20.11
N SER A 32 -16.44 14.86 -20.96
CA SER A 32 -16.97 16.17 -20.60
C SER A 32 -18.26 16.00 -19.76
N LEU A 33 -18.15 16.18 -18.44
CA LEU A 33 -19.31 16.16 -17.54
C LEU A 33 -19.86 17.58 -17.33
N GLN A 34 -21.03 17.84 -17.91
CA GLN A 34 -21.84 19.02 -17.60
C GLN A 34 -22.53 18.84 -16.24
N ARG A 35 -22.06 19.57 -15.22
CA ARG A 35 -22.69 19.64 -13.90
C ARG A 35 -23.91 20.56 -13.92
N LYS A 36 -25.11 20.00 -13.75
CA LYS A 36 -26.34 20.75 -13.43
C LYS A 36 -26.37 21.04 -11.93
N SER A 37 -26.47 22.31 -11.56
CA SER A 37 -26.63 22.80 -10.21
C SER A 37 -28.12 22.86 -9.83
N SER A 38 -28.57 21.98 -8.93
CA SER A 38 -29.87 22.11 -8.26
C SER A 38 -29.65 22.42 -6.79
N LEU A 39 -30.09 23.63 -6.41
CA LEU A 39 -30.07 24.20 -5.08
C LEU A 39 -31.05 23.47 -4.16
N SER A 40 -30.56 22.87 -3.08
CA SER A 40 -31.37 22.57 -1.89
C SER A 40 -30.71 23.19 -0.66
N SER A 41 -31.43 24.13 -0.08
CA SER A 41 -31.05 24.93 1.07
C SER A 41 -31.10 24.09 2.35
N SER A 42 -29.94 23.63 2.82
CA SER A 42 -29.80 23.07 4.16
C SER A 42 -28.86 23.94 4.99
N LYS A 43 -29.25 24.18 6.24
CA LYS A 43 -28.66 25.16 7.17
C LYS A 43 -27.15 24.94 7.32
N ARG A 44 -26.39 26.01 7.06
CA ARG A 44 -24.93 26.05 6.99
C ARG A 44 -24.33 25.97 8.40
N ILE A 45 -23.61 24.89 8.66
CA ILE A 45 -22.45 24.94 9.55
C ILE A 45 -21.54 26.01 8.94
N ASP A 46 -21.01 26.95 9.73
CA ASP A 46 -20.00 27.91 9.26
C ASP A 46 -18.73 27.13 8.90
N ASP A 47 -18.77 26.57 7.69
CA ASP A 47 -17.65 26.09 6.90
C ASP A 47 -16.82 27.35 6.66
N SER A 48 -15.87 27.60 7.55
CA SER A 48 -14.78 28.52 7.26
C SER A 48 -14.02 27.90 6.10
N THR A 49 -14.54 28.14 4.89
CA THR A 49 -13.98 27.63 3.66
C THR A 49 -12.54 28.13 3.64
N VAL A 50 -11.60 27.22 3.80
CA VAL A 50 -10.18 27.50 3.64
C VAL A 50 -10.04 27.97 2.20
N SER A 51 -10.09 29.29 2.01
CA SER A 51 -9.99 29.90 0.70
C SER A 51 -8.52 29.95 0.35
N VAL A 52 -8.11 29.13 -0.61
CA VAL A 52 -6.77 29.22 -1.20
C VAL A 52 -6.69 30.55 -1.94
N SER A 53 -6.01 31.51 -1.35
CA SER A 53 -5.65 32.77 -2.00
C SER A 53 -4.26 32.65 -2.59
N PHE A 54 -4.09 33.07 -3.84
CA PHE A 54 -2.77 33.16 -4.46
C PHE A 54 -2.10 34.48 -4.06
N ALA A 55 -0.77 34.47 -3.94
CA ALA A 55 -0.03 35.71 -3.78
C ALA A 55 -0.28 36.61 -5.01
N PRO A 56 -0.67 37.88 -4.83
CA PRO A 56 -0.97 38.79 -5.94
C PRO A 56 0.26 39.12 -6.78
N GLU A 57 1.45 38.98 -6.19
CA GLU A 57 2.73 39.21 -6.83
C GLU A 57 3.51 37.91 -6.86
N VAL A 58 4.00 37.55 -8.06
CA VAL A 58 4.82 36.36 -8.29
C VAL A 58 6.19 36.83 -8.73
N ALA A 59 7.24 36.44 -8.01
CA ALA A 59 8.61 36.64 -8.46
C ALA A 59 8.90 35.69 -9.62
N VAL A 60 9.22 36.26 -10.78
CA VAL A 60 9.63 35.48 -11.97
C VAL A 60 11.13 35.62 -12.11
N TYR A 61 11.83 34.48 -12.08
CA TYR A 61 13.25 34.40 -12.34
C TYR A 61 13.46 33.88 -13.76
N ALA A 62 14.39 34.49 -14.50
CA ALA A 62 14.83 33.95 -15.77
C ALA A 62 15.64 32.68 -15.49
N VAL A 63 15.05 31.52 -15.79
CA VAL A 63 15.74 30.23 -15.73
C VAL A 63 16.37 29.98 -17.10
N LEU A 64 17.66 29.67 -17.13
CA LEU A 64 18.37 29.35 -18.37
C LEU A 64 17.72 28.10 -19.01
N HIS A 65 17.45 28.14 -20.32
CA HIS A 65 16.91 26.98 -21.00
C HIS A 65 17.99 25.90 -21.14
N ILE A 66 17.64 24.60 -21.04
CA ILE A 66 18.61 23.49 -21.05
C ILE A 66 19.49 23.44 -22.31
N ASN A 67 19.00 23.95 -23.44
CA ASN A 67 19.75 24.03 -24.70
C ASN A 67 20.80 25.14 -24.70
N ASP A 68 20.68 26.11 -23.80
CA ASP A 68 21.60 27.25 -23.69
C ASP A 68 22.75 26.96 -22.71
N TYR A 69 22.75 25.78 -22.06
CA TYR A 69 23.84 25.34 -21.21
C TYR A 69 25.07 25.02 -22.07
N SER A 70 26.23 25.49 -21.62
CA SER A 70 27.51 25.05 -22.19
C SER A 70 27.73 23.55 -21.97
N LEU A 71 28.59 22.92 -22.79
CA LEU A 71 28.87 21.49 -22.66
C LEU A 71 29.48 21.11 -21.30
N THR A 72 30.24 22.02 -20.69
CA THR A 72 30.79 21.86 -19.34
C THR A 72 29.70 21.92 -18.30
N GLU A 73 28.82 22.93 -18.35
CA GLU A 73 27.68 23.01 -17.42
C GLU A 73 26.76 21.80 -17.55
N ARG A 74 26.48 21.31 -18.77
CA ARG A 74 25.67 20.08 -18.95
C ARG A 74 26.34 18.86 -18.32
N ARG A 75 27.66 18.75 -18.38
CA ARG A 75 28.39 17.65 -17.73
C ARG A 75 28.35 17.78 -16.21
N ASP A 76 28.52 18.99 -15.70
CA ASP A 76 28.64 19.22 -14.26
C ASP A 76 27.27 19.32 -13.54
N THR A 77 26.18 19.54 -14.30
CA THR A 77 24.81 19.62 -13.76
C THR A 77 24.20 18.24 -13.52
N TRP A 78 24.59 17.23 -14.31
CA TRP A 78 23.94 15.92 -14.29
C TRP A 78 24.94 14.85 -13.87
N TYR A 79 24.48 13.94 -13.01
CA TYR A 79 25.31 12.82 -12.59
C TYR A 79 25.74 11.97 -13.80
N GLY A 80 27.05 11.80 -13.94
CA GLY A 80 27.65 10.89 -14.91
C GLY A 80 27.34 9.44 -14.58
N ALA A 81 27.60 8.55 -15.54
CA ALA A 81 27.40 7.11 -15.34
C ALA A 81 28.22 6.55 -14.16
N GLU A 82 29.42 7.10 -13.94
CA GLU A 82 30.32 6.69 -12.86
C GLU A 82 29.83 7.20 -11.50
N GLU A 83 29.41 8.46 -11.39
CA GLU A 83 28.82 9.00 -10.15
C GLU A 83 27.53 8.24 -9.79
N MET A 84 26.66 7.97 -10.77
CA MET A 84 25.47 7.13 -10.55
C MET A 84 25.83 5.71 -10.10
N ARG A 85 26.97 5.17 -10.51
CA ARG A 85 27.47 3.87 -10.03
C ARG A 85 27.91 3.95 -8.57
N GLN A 86 28.61 5.02 -8.19
CA GLN A 86 29.04 5.28 -6.82
C GLN A 86 27.84 5.47 -5.88
N VAL A 87 26.88 6.33 -6.24
CA VAL A 87 25.63 6.53 -5.48
C VAL A 87 24.89 5.21 -5.26
N ARG A 88 24.78 4.37 -6.30
CA ARG A 88 24.16 3.04 -6.16
C ARG A 88 24.94 2.10 -5.26
N GLN A 89 26.27 2.19 -5.26
CA GLN A 89 27.13 1.38 -4.40
C GLN A 89 26.98 1.81 -2.93
N GLU A 90 27.01 3.11 -2.66
CA GLU A 90 26.75 3.68 -1.33
C GLU A 90 25.39 3.25 -0.79
N TRP A 91 24.33 3.31 -1.61
CA TRP A 91 23.00 2.84 -1.19
C TRP A 91 22.97 1.35 -0.85
N LYS A 92 23.71 0.52 -1.59
CA LYS A 92 23.81 -0.92 -1.28
C LYS A 92 24.50 -1.13 0.06
N GLU A 93 25.57 -0.40 0.32
CA GLU A 93 26.29 -0.45 1.59
C GLU A 93 25.41 0.00 2.76
N ILE A 94 24.65 1.09 2.59
CA ILE A 94 23.66 1.55 3.59
C ILE A 94 22.61 0.48 3.84
N VAL A 95 22.00 -0.08 2.78
CA VAL A 95 20.99 -1.14 2.92
C VAL A 95 21.56 -2.36 3.60
N GLN A 96 22.79 -2.75 3.26
CA GLN A 96 23.48 -3.86 3.91
C GLN A 96 23.72 -3.58 5.39
N MET A 97 24.19 -2.38 5.76
CA MET A 97 24.33 -1.96 7.16
C MET A 97 22.99 -2.01 7.91
N MET A 98 21.89 -1.58 7.28
CA MET A 98 20.55 -1.68 7.88
C MET A 98 20.08 -3.13 8.09
N GLU A 99 20.56 -4.08 7.30
CA GLU A 99 20.22 -5.50 7.42
C GLU A 99 21.09 -6.24 8.42
N ASP A 100 22.38 -5.92 8.46
CA ASP A 100 23.38 -6.54 9.32
C ASP A 100 23.34 -5.98 10.75
N CYS A 101 23.09 -4.68 10.91
CA CYS A 101 22.96 -4.02 12.20
C CYS A 101 21.51 -3.99 12.67
N ASN A 102 21.29 -4.29 13.95
CA ASN A 102 20.00 -4.05 14.57
C ASN A 102 19.83 -2.52 14.66
N MET A 103 18.96 -1.94 13.82
CA MET A 103 18.72 -0.48 13.66
C MET A 103 18.74 0.36 14.95
N SER A 104 18.47 -0.27 16.10
CA SER A 104 18.61 0.33 17.43
C SER A 104 19.98 0.93 17.75
N GLU A 105 21.06 0.53 17.06
CA GLU A 105 22.40 1.10 17.27
C GLU A 105 22.71 2.31 16.37
N LEU A 106 21.93 2.53 15.30
CA LEU A 106 22.15 3.63 14.36
C LEU A 106 21.38 4.91 14.73
N ASP A 107 20.34 4.83 15.55
CA ASP A 107 19.51 5.96 15.97
C ASP A 107 20.01 6.67 17.25
N ASN A 108 21.06 6.15 17.90
CA ASN A 108 21.58 6.74 19.13
C ASN A 108 22.69 7.75 18.83
N ASP A 109 22.30 9.01 18.65
CA ASP A 109 22.98 10.22 19.13
C ASP A 109 24.52 10.13 19.26
N SER A 110 25.25 9.90 18.15
CA SER A 110 26.61 10.40 18.11
C SER A 110 26.50 11.93 18.06
N GLU A 111 26.72 12.59 19.20
CA GLU A 111 26.85 14.05 19.33
C GLU A 111 28.10 14.59 18.60
N ASP A 112 28.77 13.76 17.80
CA ASP A 112 29.95 14.16 17.05
C ASP A 112 29.47 14.95 15.81
N GLU A 113 29.58 16.27 15.89
CA GLU A 113 29.14 17.25 14.88
C GLU A 113 29.81 17.07 13.49
N ASN A 114 30.69 16.07 13.32
CA ASN A 114 31.43 15.79 12.10
C ASN A 114 31.11 14.44 11.45
N GLU A 115 30.19 13.62 11.98
CA GLU A 115 29.75 12.41 11.28
C GLU A 115 28.66 12.74 10.25
N ASP A 116 28.95 12.45 8.97
CA ASP A 116 27.98 12.55 7.89
C ASP A 116 26.75 11.68 8.23
N TYR A 117 25.64 12.33 8.60
CA TYR A 117 24.40 11.65 8.96
C TYR A 117 23.94 10.70 7.84
N LEU A 118 23.93 9.40 8.15
CA LEU A 118 23.47 8.36 7.22
C LEU A 118 21.96 8.49 7.00
N CYS A 119 21.54 8.99 5.84
CA CYS A 119 20.13 9.10 5.51
C CYS A 119 19.55 7.71 5.15
N VAL A 120 18.89 7.06 6.12
CA VAL A 120 18.21 5.77 5.92
C VAL A 120 16.84 5.89 5.23
N ARG A 121 16.31 7.12 5.14
CA ARG A 121 14.97 7.39 4.64
C ARG A 121 14.87 7.08 3.15
N GLY A 122 13.79 6.41 2.75
CA GLY A 122 13.56 6.00 1.35
C GLY A 122 14.27 4.69 0.96
N LEU A 123 15.15 4.17 1.83
CA LEU A 123 15.82 2.88 1.66
C LEU A 123 15.11 1.76 2.40
N GLU A 124 14.07 2.04 3.20
CA GLU A 124 13.35 1.04 3.99
C GLU A 124 12.75 -0.04 3.08
N GLY A 125 12.24 0.36 1.91
CA GLY A 125 11.70 -0.55 0.90
C GLY A 125 12.75 -1.31 0.08
N LYS A 126 14.04 -0.97 0.21
CA LYS A 126 15.15 -1.65 -0.46
C LYS A 126 15.69 -2.81 0.36
N THR A 127 15.55 -2.76 1.69
CA THR A 127 15.84 -3.91 2.57
C THR A 127 14.96 -5.12 2.23
N SER A 128 15.48 -6.33 2.41
CA SER A 128 14.75 -7.59 2.26
C SER A 128 13.49 -7.64 3.13
N ALA A 129 13.57 -7.14 4.37
CA ALA A 129 12.44 -7.06 5.29
C ALA A 129 11.36 -6.08 4.77
N GLY A 130 11.75 -4.91 4.27
CA GLY A 130 10.84 -3.93 3.70
C GLY A 130 10.20 -4.40 2.39
N LYS A 131 10.98 -5.02 1.50
CA LYS A 131 10.48 -5.70 0.29
C LYS A 131 9.41 -6.74 0.66
N ARG A 132 9.71 -7.62 1.62
CA ARG A 132 8.77 -8.65 2.11
C ARG A 132 7.50 -8.01 2.68
N ARG A 133 7.62 -6.99 3.52
CA ARG A 133 6.49 -6.27 4.12
C ARG A 133 5.58 -5.67 3.03
N ARG A 134 6.15 -4.99 2.02
CA ARG A 134 5.39 -4.44 0.89
C ARG A 134 4.69 -5.53 0.08
N ARG A 135 5.38 -6.62 -0.26
CA ARG A 135 4.78 -7.75 -1.00
C ARG A 135 3.62 -8.36 -0.22
N GLN A 136 3.81 -8.58 1.08
CA GLN A 136 2.77 -9.12 1.96
C GLN A 136 1.56 -8.18 2.05
N ALA A 137 1.78 -6.88 2.25
CA ALA A 137 0.71 -5.90 2.26
C ALA A 137 -0.10 -5.91 0.96
N ARG A 138 0.57 -5.91 -0.21
CA ARG A 138 -0.09 -6.02 -1.53
C ARG A 138 -0.90 -7.32 -1.64
N SER A 139 -0.32 -8.44 -1.22
CA SER A 139 -0.99 -9.75 -1.26
C SER A 139 -2.25 -9.78 -0.41
N ILE A 140 -2.17 -9.32 0.85
CA ILE A 140 -3.31 -9.27 1.77
C ILE A 140 -4.40 -8.37 1.21
N SER A 141 -4.05 -7.18 0.70
CA SER A 141 -5.05 -6.27 0.13
C SER A 141 -5.74 -6.84 -1.10
N MET A 142 -5.03 -7.62 -1.92
CA MET A 142 -5.61 -8.31 -3.06
C MET A 142 -6.53 -9.45 -2.61
N GLU A 143 -6.07 -10.29 -1.69
CA GLU A 143 -6.83 -11.42 -1.13
C GLU A 143 -8.16 -10.95 -0.53
N VAL A 144 -8.14 -9.88 0.27
CA VAL A 144 -9.36 -9.32 0.88
C VAL A 144 -10.37 -8.82 -0.16
N VAL A 145 -9.90 -8.24 -1.26
CA VAL A 145 -10.77 -7.80 -2.36
C VAL A 145 -11.38 -8.99 -3.10
N LEU A 146 -10.58 -10.01 -3.40
CA LEU A 146 -11.06 -11.22 -4.07
C LEU A 146 -12.05 -11.99 -3.19
N ASP A 147 -11.78 -12.11 -1.89
CA ASP A 147 -12.69 -12.74 -0.93
C ASP A 147 -14.04 -12.02 -0.92
N GLU A 148 -14.05 -10.69 -0.86
CA GLU A 148 -15.29 -9.90 -0.91
C GLU A 148 -16.05 -10.10 -2.23
N GLN A 149 -15.35 -10.18 -3.37
CA GLN A 149 -15.97 -10.48 -4.66
C GLN A 149 -16.61 -11.87 -4.69
N VAL A 150 -15.91 -12.88 -4.14
CA VAL A 150 -16.43 -14.25 -4.02
C VAL A 150 -17.65 -14.28 -3.09
N TYR A 151 -17.64 -13.51 -2.00
CA TYR A 151 -18.82 -13.40 -1.13
C TYR A 151 -20.03 -12.82 -1.85
N GLN A 152 -19.84 -11.77 -2.67
CA GLN A 152 -20.92 -11.19 -3.46
C GLN A 152 -21.46 -12.16 -4.52
N GLU A 153 -20.60 -12.99 -5.13
CA GLU A 153 -21.02 -14.02 -6.08
C GLU A 153 -21.86 -15.13 -5.42
N ILE A 154 -21.57 -15.47 -4.16
CA ILE A 154 -22.30 -16.52 -3.42
C ILE A 154 -23.62 -15.98 -2.84
N ASP A 155 -23.62 -14.76 -2.32
CA ASP A 155 -24.78 -14.18 -1.61
C ASP A 155 -25.83 -13.58 -2.55
N ASP A 156 -25.46 -13.22 -3.78
CA ASP A 156 -26.33 -12.51 -4.72
C ASP A 156 -26.58 -13.29 -6.01
N ASP A 157 -27.69 -14.03 -6.06
CA ASP A 157 -28.18 -14.70 -7.28
C ASP A 157 -28.43 -13.71 -8.44
N SER A 158 -28.49 -12.40 -8.17
CA SER A 158 -28.68 -11.37 -9.21
C SER A 158 -27.41 -10.99 -9.96
N GLY A 159 -26.24 -11.41 -9.46
CA GLY A 159 -24.94 -11.09 -10.07
C GLY A 159 -24.54 -9.61 -9.97
N LEU A 160 -25.16 -8.84 -9.07
CA LEU A 160 -24.81 -7.43 -8.85
C LEU A 160 -23.57 -7.32 -7.95
N THR A 161 -22.51 -6.73 -8.49
CA THR A 161 -21.33 -6.38 -7.70
C THR A 161 -21.58 -5.09 -6.93
N ASP A 162 -21.40 -5.10 -5.61
CA ASP A 162 -21.39 -3.90 -4.76
C ASP A 162 -19.95 -3.35 -4.65
N PRO A 163 -19.61 -2.28 -5.41
CA PRO A 163 -18.27 -1.71 -5.39
C PRO A 163 -17.90 -1.07 -4.06
N ILE A 164 -18.88 -0.71 -3.23
CA ILE A 164 -18.66 0.00 -1.98
C ILE A 164 -18.17 -0.96 -0.91
N MET A 165 -18.74 -2.16 -0.86
CA MET A 165 -18.26 -3.22 0.03
C MET A 165 -16.83 -3.65 -0.31
N ILE A 166 -16.49 -3.79 -1.60
CA ILE A 166 -15.13 -4.06 -2.06
C ILE A 166 -14.17 -2.93 -1.62
N ALA A 167 -14.55 -1.68 -1.83
CA ALA A 167 -13.74 -0.53 -1.43
C ALA A 167 -13.51 -0.49 0.08
N MET A 168 -14.55 -0.81 0.87
CA MET A 168 -14.44 -0.89 2.32
C MET A 168 -13.50 -2.01 2.78
N ALA A 169 -13.59 -3.20 2.19
CA ALA A 169 -12.71 -4.32 2.49
C ALA A 169 -11.24 -3.97 2.19
N TYR A 170 -10.97 -3.38 1.03
CA TYR A 170 -9.63 -2.87 0.69
C TYR A 170 -9.14 -1.79 1.66
N HIS A 171 -10.02 -0.86 2.03
CA HIS A 171 -9.65 0.22 2.93
C HIS A 171 -9.28 -0.31 4.32
N GLU A 172 -10.04 -1.26 4.85
CA GLU A 172 -9.81 -1.83 6.18
C GLU A 172 -8.39 -2.40 6.34
N CYS A 173 -7.87 -3.08 5.30
CA CYS A 173 -6.52 -3.63 5.33
C CYS A 173 -5.41 -2.60 5.01
N THR A 174 -5.70 -1.55 4.23
CA THR A 174 -4.70 -0.53 3.85
C THR A 174 -4.62 0.66 4.81
N PHE A 175 -5.65 0.91 5.61
CA PHE A 175 -5.71 2.03 6.56
C PHE A 175 -4.52 2.09 7.54
N PRO A 176 -4.09 0.98 8.18
CA PRO A 176 -2.93 1.02 9.08
C PRO A 176 -1.65 1.52 8.38
N LEU A 177 -1.47 1.16 7.11
CA LEU A 177 -0.31 1.59 6.31
C LEU A 177 -0.35 3.10 6.04
N GLN A 178 -1.54 3.65 5.79
CA GLN A 178 -1.73 5.10 5.61
C GLN A 178 -1.41 5.86 6.91
N VAL A 179 -1.86 5.32 8.05
CA VAL A 179 -1.57 5.90 9.37
C VAL A 179 -0.06 5.89 9.65
N ASP A 180 0.63 4.80 9.34
CA ASP A 180 2.08 4.70 9.55
C ASP A 180 2.86 5.64 8.63
N ALA A 181 2.46 5.75 7.35
CA ALA A 181 3.05 6.72 6.42
C ALA A 181 2.86 8.16 6.91
N PHE A 182 1.67 8.49 7.42
CA PHE A 182 1.38 9.81 7.98
C PHE A 182 2.21 10.12 9.23
N ARG A 183 2.33 9.16 10.16
CA ARG A 183 3.19 9.31 11.34
C ARG A 183 4.65 9.51 10.95
N GLN A 184 5.13 8.79 9.94
CA GLN A 184 6.49 8.98 9.45
C GLN A 184 6.67 10.39 8.91
N ALA A 185 5.78 10.86 8.03
CA ALA A 185 5.81 12.22 7.49
C ALA A 185 5.88 13.30 8.59
N GLN A 186 5.15 13.13 9.69
CA GLN A 186 5.22 14.05 10.83
C GLN A 186 6.60 14.07 11.50
N LYS A 187 7.26 12.91 11.62
CA LYS A 187 8.63 12.86 12.18
C LYS A 187 9.61 13.63 11.31
N ASP A 188 9.48 13.51 9.99
CA ASP A 188 10.41 14.18 9.07
C ASP A 188 10.19 15.68 9.04
N ALA A 189 8.93 16.13 9.10
CA ALA A 189 8.61 17.54 9.24
C ALA A 189 9.26 18.15 10.49
N ARG A 190 9.27 17.41 11.61
CA ARG A 190 9.96 17.82 12.84
C ARG A 190 11.47 17.83 12.69
N ALA A 191 12.06 16.84 12.02
CA ALA A 191 13.50 16.75 11.81
C ALA A 191 14.06 17.91 10.98
N VAL A 192 13.28 18.43 10.02
CA VAL A 192 13.68 19.59 9.18
C VAL A 192 13.52 20.94 9.92
N GLY A 193 13.03 20.93 11.16
CA GLY A 193 12.82 22.17 11.93
C GLY A 193 11.67 23.03 11.40
N GLN A 194 10.75 22.45 10.61
CA GLN A 194 9.51 23.15 10.25
C GLN A 194 8.65 23.27 11.51
N ALA A 195 8.62 24.48 12.07
CA ALA A 195 7.88 24.80 13.29
C ALA A 195 6.43 24.34 13.16
N THR A 196 6.04 23.46 14.09
CA THR A 196 4.66 23.05 14.42
C THR A 196 3.67 23.17 13.27
N VAL A 197 3.69 22.20 12.34
CA VAL A 197 2.50 21.92 11.56
C VAL A 197 1.40 21.67 12.59
N GLU A 198 0.39 22.55 12.65
CA GLU A 198 -0.80 22.34 13.49
C GLU A 198 -1.23 20.89 13.35
N GLU A 199 -1.53 20.20 14.45
CA GLU A 199 -1.92 18.79 14.41
C GLU A 199 -3.09 18.61 13.43
N VAL A 200 -2.76 18.26 12.18
CA VAL A 200 -3.74 17.85 11.19
C VAL A 200 -4.23 16.52 11.72
N LYS A 201 -5.34 16.55 12.45
CA LYS A 201 -6.00 15.34 12.89
C LYS A 201 -6.27 14.54 11.61
N PRO A 202 -5.76 13.30 11.52
CA PRO A 202 -6.03 12.47 10.35
C PRO A 202 -7.54 12.48 10.16
N ASN A 203 -7.98 12.80 8.93
CA ASN A 203 -9.39 12.93 8.62
C ASN A 203 -10.07 11.66 9.13
N LYS A 204 -10.88 11.78 10.18
CA LYS A 204 -11.56 10.65 10.81
C LYS A 204 -12.69 10.27 9.87
N PHE A 205 -12.33 9.62 8.77
CA PHE A 205 -13.31 8.96 7.95
C PHE A 205 -13.86 7.83 8.81
N ASP A 206 -15.05 8.04 9.36
CA ASP A 206 -15.71 7.08 10.22
C ASP A 206 -16.31 5.97 9.37
N PHE A 207 -15.48 4.99 9.01
CA PHE A 207 -15.92 3.80 8.29
C PHE A 207 -16.98 3.03 9.05
N ARG A 208 -17.05 3.16 10.38
CA ARG A 208 -18.10 2.52 11.16
C ARG A 208 -19.44 3.20 10.90
N ALA A 209 -19.47 4.51 10.77
CA ALA A 209 -20.65 5.26 10.35
C ALA A 209 -21.07 4.91 8.92
N VAL A 210 -20.12 4.83 7.97
CA VAL A 210 -20.41 4.43 6.59
C VAL A 210 -20.94 2.99 6.52
N ARG A 211 -20.26 2.04 7.20
CA ARG A 211 -20.70 0.64 7.29
C ARG A 211 -22.08 0.51 7.92
N SER A 212 -22.33 1.23 9.01
CA SER A 212 -23.62 1.21 9.69
C SER A 212 -24.73 1.72 8.79
N LYS A 213 -24.46 2.78 8.01
CA LYS A 213 -25.41 3.33 7.05
C LYS A 213 -25.73 2.33 5.93
N TYR A 214 -24.70 1.73 5.34
CA TYR A 214 -24.87 0.73 4.27
C TYR A 214 -25.60 -0.52 4.74
N LEU A 215 -25.24 -1.06 5.92
CA LEU A 215 -25.94 -2.22 6.48
C LEU A 215 -27.42 -1.90 6.71
N SER A 216 -27.73 -0.71 7.24
CA SER A 216 -29.13 -0.31 7.45
C SER A 216 -29.92 -0.14 6.15
N GLU A 217 -29.31 0.37 5.08
CA GLU A 217 -29.96 0.53 3.77
C GLU A 217 -30.16 -0.84 3.07
N SER A 218 -29.18 -1.75 3.16
CA SER A 218 -29.29 -3.10 2.61
C SER A 218 -30.35 -3.95 3.34
N GLU A 219 -30.45 -3.84 4.66
CA GLU A 219 -31.48 -4.50 5.47
C GLU A 219 -32.88 -3.97 5.15
N MET A 220 -33.00 -2.67 4.81
CA MET A 220 -34.25 -2.08 4.35
C MET A 220 -34.71 -2.69 3.02
N CYS A 221 -33.83 -2.81 2.02
CA CYS A 221 -34.18 -3.41 0.73
C CYS A 221 -34.62 -4.88 0.86
N ARG A 222 -33.99 -5.65 1.75
CA ARG A 222 -34.39 -7.05 2.01
C ARG A 222 -35.77 -7.16 2.66
N ARG A 223 -36.16 -6.23 3.54
CA ARG A 223 -37.50 -6.26 4.16
C ARG A 223 -38.61 -5.96 3.15
N VAL A 224 -38.39 -5.02 2.23
CA VAL A 224 -39.40 -4.67 1.21
C VAL A 224 -39.71 -5.85 0.28
N SER A 225 -38.73 -6.72 0.01
CA SER A 225 -38.95 -7.92 -0.82
C SER A 225 -39.65 -9.07 -0.09
N SER A 226 -39.67 -9.08 1.25
CA SER A 226 -40.27 -10.17 2.03
C SER A 226 -41.79 -10.03 2.21
N ASP A 227 -42.31 -8.80 2.19
CA ASP A 227 -43.73 -8.56 2.46
C ASP A 227 -44.63 -8.91 1.25
N ASP A 228 -44.09 -8.92 0.03
CA ASP A 228 -44.81 -9.36 -1.18
C ASP A 228 -44.85 -10.89 -1.36
N ALA A 229 -43.93 -11.63 -0.72
CA ALA A 229 -43.93 -13.10 -0.78
C ALA A 229 -45.07 -13.71 0.06
N THR A 230 -45.53 -13.03 1.11
CA THR A 230 -46.64 -13.50 1.95
C THR A 230 -48.01 -13.48 1.26
N VAL A 231 -48.18 -12.69 0.19
CA VAL A 231 -49.45 -12.65 -0.56
C VAL A 231 -49.55 -13.79 -1.58
N ALA A 232 -48.42 -14.29 -2.08
CA ALA A 232 -48.40 -15.39 -3.05
C ALA A 232 -48.66 -16.77 -2.41
N THR A 233 -48.27 -16.98 -1.15
CA THR A 233 -48.38 -18.30 -0.49
C THR A 233 -49.78 -18.59 0.06
N THR A 234 -50.62 -17.57 0.28
CA THR A 234 -52.00 -17.77 0.79
C THR A 234 -52.99 -18.23 -0.30
N LEU A 235 -52.62 -18.19 -1.58
CA LEU A 235 -53.48 -18.64 -2.69
C LEU A 235 -53.21 -20.08 -3.18
N MET A 236 -52.26 -20.80 -2.59
CA MET A 236 -51.88 -22.16 -3.01
C MET A 236 -52.16 -23.24 -1.95
N ALA A 237 -52.80 -22.89 -0.83
CA ALA A 237 -52.98 -23.80 0.31
C ALA A 237 -54.16 -24.79 0.21
N ASP A 238 -54.98 -24.74 -0.85
CA ASP A 238 -56.23 -25.51 -0.91
C ASP A 238 -56.21 -26.79 -1.76
N ASN A 239 -55.09 -27.21 -2.33
CA ASN A 239 -55.03 -28.50 -3.02
C ASN A 239 -53.63 -29.10 -2.99
N LEU A 240 -53.37 -30.04 -2.08
CA LEU A 240 -52.58 -31.24 -2.33
C LEU A 240 -52.55 -32.12 -1.07
N ASP A 241 -53.52 -33.03 -1.03
CA ASP A 241 -53.39 -34.29 -0.33
C ASP A 241 -52.49 -35.22 -1.17
N VAL A 242 -51.77 -36.14 -0.50
CA VAL A 242 -51.10 -37.36 -1.00
C VAL A 242 -49.61 -37.47 -0.61
N HIS A 243 -49.40 -38.33 0.40
CA HIS A 243 -48.31 -39.27 0.62
C HIS A 243 -47.01 -39.13 -0.19
N THR A 244 -45.87 -38.97 0.48
CA THR A 244 -44.96 -40.10 0.80
C THR A 244 -43.75 -39.64 1.59
N SER A 245 -43.41 -40.43 2.60
CA SER A 245 -42.32 -40.24 3.54
C SER A 245 -40.97 -40.55 2.90
N SER A 246 -40.03 -39.61 2.97
CA SER A 246 -38.58 -39.90 3.01
C SER A 246 -37.86 -38.74 3.67
N ASN A 247 -37.64 -38.89 4.98
CA ASN A 247 -36.81 -38.01 5.79
C ASN A 247 -35.34 -38.21 5.41
N VAL A 248 -34.77 -37.32 4.59
CA VAL A 248 -33.32 -37.16 4.48
C VAL A 248 -32.98 -35.84 5.17
N LEU A 249 -32.56 -35.96 6.43
CA LEU A 249 -32.14 -34.86 7.29
C LEU A 249 -30.78 -34.33 6.81
N PHE A 250 -30.79 -33.38 5.88
CA PHE A 250 -29.58 -32.62 5.54
C PHE A 250 -29.31 -31.59 6.64
N HIS A 251 -28.34 -31.90 7.49
CA HIS A 251 -27.79 -30.96 8.47
C HIS A 251 -26.93 -29.93 7.72
N LEU A 252 -27.51 -28.80 7.32
CA LEU A 252 -26.72 -27.66 6.84
C LEU A 252 -25.98 -27.03 8.03
N PRO A 253 -24.64 -26.88 7.96
CA PRO A 253 -23.89 -26.20 9.01
C PRO A 253 -24.27 -24.71 9.01
N SER A 254 -24.72 -24.23 10.17
CA SER A 254 -25.02 -22.81 10.43
C SER A 254 -23.78 -21.93 10.20
N THR A 255 -23.75 -21.21 9.08
CA THR A 255 -22.62 -20.38 8.62
C THR A 255 -22.48 -19.06 9.38
N ASN A 256 -23.44 -18.69 10.24
CA ASN A 256 -23.43 -17.42 10.95
C ASN A 256 -22.37 -17.30 12.07
N HIS A 257 -21.63 -18.38 12.40
CA HIS A 257 -20.61 -18.34 13.47
C HIS A 257 -19.16 -18.18 12.97
N ALA A 258 -18.90 -18.28 11.67
CA ALA A 258 -17.55 -18.19 11.11
C ALA A 258 -17.04 -16.75 10.92
N ILE A 259 -17.94 -15.79 10.73
CA ILE A 259 -17.61 -14.38 10.42
C ILE A 259 -16.95 -13.65 11.61
N ARG A 260 -17.27 -14.01 12.86
CA ARG A 260 -16.71 -13.31 14.04
C ARG A 260 -15.35 -13.80 14.51
N LYS A 261 -14.90 -15.00 14.12
CA LYS A 261 -13.64 -15.57 14.65
C LYS A 261 -12.42 -15.35 13.77
N ARG A 262 -12.55 -15.01 12.48
CA ARG A 262 -11.38 -14.79 11.60
C ARG A 262 -10.79 -13.38 11.70
N PHE A 263 -11.60 -12.35 11.93
CA PHE A 263 -11.09 -10.96 12.04
C PHE A 263 -10.37 -10.66 13.36
N SER A 264 -10.60 -11.43 14.44
CA SER A 264 -9.85 -11.27 15.70
C SER A 264 -8.42 -11.84 15.64
N SER A 265 -8.05 -12.55 14.56
CA SER A 265 -6.75 -13.20 14.40
C SER A 265 -5.77 -12.42 13.49
N CYS A 266 -6.22 -11.36 12.81
CA CYS A 266 -5.35 -10.46 12.06
C CYS A 266 -4.75 -9.36 12.95
N PHE A 267 -4.67 -9.60 14.26
CA PHE A 267 -3.76 -8.85 15.12
C PHE A 267 -2.35 -9.15 14.61
N ILE A 268 -1.73 -8.15 13.97
CA ILE A 268 -0.33 -8.18 13.54
C ILE A 268 0.49 -8.70 14.72
N MET A 269 0.86 -9.98 14.70
CA MET A 269 1.74 -10.51 15.72
C MET A 269 3.04 -9.71 15.61
N PRO A 270 3.54 -9.10 16.71
CA PRO A 270 4.85 -8.49 16.68
C PRO A 270 5.82 -9.58 16.25
N LEU A 271 6.52 -9.34 15.13
CA LEU A 271 7.59 -10.22 14.66
C LEU A 271 8.64 -10.25 15.76
N THR A 272 8.56 -11.23 16.66
CA THR A 272 9.66 -11.51 17.58
C THR A 272 10.84 -11.96 16.73
N PRO A 273 12.02 -11.37 16.90
CA PRO A 273 13.18 -11.75 16.11
C PRO A 273 13.51 -13.22 16.41
N LYS A 274 13.33 -14.08 15.41
CA LYS A 274 13.86 -15.44 15.44
C LYS A 274 15.38 -15.30 15.60
N ARG A 275 15.91 -15.68 16.76
CA ARG A 275 17.35 -15.81 17.01
C ARG A 275 17.90 -16.85 16.03
N TYR A 276 18.41 -16.41 14.89
CA TYR A 276 19.19 -17.27 14.02
C TYR A 276 20.48 -17.61 14.76
N ALA A 277 20.68 -18.90 15.03
CA ALA A 277 21.93 -19.42 15.56
C ALA A 277 23.06 -19.07 14.58
N ARG A 278 24.01 -18.24 15.03
CA ARG A 278 25.21 -17.87 14.30
C ARG A 278 25.94 -19.13 13.81
N ARG A 279 26.01 -19.31 12.48
CA ARG A 279 26.97 -20.24 11.87
C ARG A 279 28.38 -19.70 12.15
N ARG A 280 29.23 -20.56 12.72
CA ARG A 280 30.64 -20.26 12.99
C ARG A 280 31.39 -19.98 11.68
N PRO A 281 32.36 -19.04 11.66
CA PRO A 281 33.23 -18.85 10.51
C PRO A 281 34.13 -20.08 10.33
N ARG A 282 34.21 -20.59 9.09
CA ARG A 282 35.25 -21.52 8.68
C ARG A 282 36.54 -20.72 8.49
N SER A 283 37.48 -20.85 9.41
CA SER A 283 38.87 -20.42 9.22
C SER A 283 39.50 -21.27 8.11
N SER A 284 39.66 -20.70 6.92
CA SER A 284 40.53 -21.26 5.88
C SER A 284 41.87 -20.55 5.98
N THR A 285 42.81 -21.14 6.72
CA THR A 285 44.21 -20.79 6.66
C THR A 285 44.81 -21.43 5.40
N MET A 286 45.01 -20.63 4.34
CA MET A 286 45.91 -21.00 3.24
C MET A 286 47.34 -20.70 3.69
N SER A 287 48.12 -21.74 3.97
CA SER A 287 49.57 -21.65 4.07
C SER A 287 50.19 -21.79 2.68
N TYR A 288 50.83 -20.73 2.18
CA TYR A 288 51.76 -20.83 1.07
C TYR A 288 53.10 -21.34 1.60
N GLN A 289 53.48 -22.57 1.24
CA GLN A 289 54.87 -23.01 1.29
C GLN A 289 55.55 -22.53 0.00
N ALA A 290 56.62 -21.76 0.16
CA ALA A 290 57.56 -21.45 -0.92
C ALA A 290 58.60 -22.57 -0.96
N ASP A 291 58.64 -23.32 -2.05
CA ASP A 291 59.73 -24.25 -2.35
C ASP A 291 60.93 -23.46 -2.89
N VAL A 292 62.11 -23.78 -2.35
CA VAL A 292 63.45 -23.29 -2.73
C VAL A 292 64.10 -24.29 -3.67
#